data_AF-A0A379QU60-F1
#
_entry.id   AF-A0A379QU60-F1
#
_cell.length_a   1.000
_cell.length_b   1.000
_cell.length_c   1.000
_cell.angle_alpha   90.00
_cell.angle_beta   90.00
_cell.angle_gamma   90.00
#
_symmetry.space_group_name_H-M   'P 1'
#
loop_
_entity.id
_entity.type
_entity.pdbx_description
1 polymer ?
#
loop_
_entity_poly.entity_id
_entity_poly.type
_entity_poly.pdbx_seq_one_letter_code
_entity_poly.pdbx_strand_id
1 'polypeptide(L)'
;MDKELQVKLEQENADLKRQLDERNKAEAQRVATERHNANVAFADSLVSDARLAPAGKGLVVAVLDALGDGESPVSFSENGSEQPLVEAFKAQMQKARPLLDFGEVATGDRTDRTAIPAEFAEADPVRP
;
A
#
# COMPACT_ATOMS: atom_id res chain seq x y z
N MET A 1 -52.49 -1.81 -34.70
CA MET A 1 -51.21 -1.17 -35.06
C MET A 1 -50.55 -0.52 -33.85
N ASP A 2 -51.27 0.26 -33.04
CA ASP A 2 -50.71 0.94 -31.86
C ASP A 2 -50.16 0.01 -30.75
N LYS A 3 -50.84 -1.12 -30.48
CA LYS A 3 -50.41 -2.08 -29.44
C LYS A 3 -49.08 -2.77 -29.77
N GLU A 4 -48.83 -3.10 -31.04
CA GLU A 4 -47.59 -3.76 -31.45
C GLU A 4 -46.40 -2.79 -31.40
N LEU A 5 -46.63 -1.52 -31.73
CA LEU A 5 -45.62 -0.48 -31.60
C LEU A 5 -45.29 -0.22 -30.13
N GLN A 6 -46.31 -0.18 -29.26
CA GLN A 6 -46.16 0.02 -27.82
C GLN A 6 -45.33 -1.11 -27.19
N VAL A 7 -45.64 -2.37 -27.50
CA VAL A 7 -44.88 -3.53 -27.01
C VAL A 7 -43.43 -3.50 -27.50
N LYS A 8 -43.19 -3.16 -28.78
CA LYS A 8 -41.82 -3.01 -29.31
C LYS A 8 -41.05 -1.92 -28.57
N LEU A 9 -41.68 -0.77 -28.32
CA LEU A 9 -41.04 0.35 -27.64
C LEU A 9 -40.75 0.03 -26.17
N GLU A 10 -41.61 -0.73 -25.50
CA GLU A 10 -41.39 -1.20 -24.13
C GLU A 10 -40.25 -2.22 -24.06
N GLN A 11 -40.18 -3.14 -25.02
CA GLN A 11 -39.08 -4.11 -25.14
C GLN A 11 -37.75 -3.42 -25.40
N GLU A 12 -37.71 -2.45 -26.32
CA GLU A 12 -36.52 -1.69 -26.63
C GLU A 12 -36.06 -0.86 -25.44
N ASN A 13 -36.98 -0.21 -24.71
CA ASN A 13 -36.65 0.48 -23.46
C ASN A 13 -36.10 -0.46 -22.38
N ALA A 14 -36.66 -1.67 -22.25
CA ALA A 14 -36.18 -2.64 -21.29
C ALA A 14 -34.77 -3.14 -21.65
N ASP A 15 -34.51 -3.38 -22.94
CA ASP A 15 -33.21 -3.78 -23.44
C ASP A 15 -32.16 -2.68 -23.25
N LEU A 16 -32.48 -1.44 -23.65
CA LEU A 16 -31.62 -0.27 -23.46
C LEU A 16 -31.29 -0.06 -21.98
N LYS A 17 -32.28 -0.20 -21.07
CA LYS A 17 -32.03 -0.10 -19.62
C LYS A 17 -31.07 -1.18 -19.11
N ARG A 18 -31.19 -2.42 -19.60
CA ARG A 18 -30.25 -3.50 -19.25
C ARG A 18 -28.84 -3.20 -19.75
N GLN A 19 -28.71 -2.80 -21.01
CA GLN A 19 -27.40 -2.45 -21.57
C GLN A 19 -26.74 -1.30 -20.80
N LEU A 20 -27.51 -0.27 -20.42
CA LEU A 20 -26.99 0.84 -19.62
C LEU A 20 -26.52 0.37 -18.24
N ASP A 21 -27.32 -0.45 -17.55
CA ASP A 21 -26.95 -1.00 -16.23
C ASP A 21 -25.69 -1.88 -16.30
N GLU A 22 -25.59 -2.74 -17.31
CA GLU A 22 -24.42 -3.58 -17.55
C GLU A 22 -23.16 -2.74 -17.82
N ARG A 23 -23.26 -1.71 -18.65
CA ARG A 23 -22.12 -0.81 -18.90
C ARG A 23 -21.73 -0.04 -17.65
N ASN A 24 -22.69 0.49 -16.90
CA ASN A 24 -22.42 1.24 -15.68
C ASN A 24 -21.72 0.37 -14.63
N LYS A 25 -22.16 -0.89 -14.47
CA LYS A 25 -21.48 -1.87 -13.60
C LYS A 25 -20.06 -2.19 -14.08
N ALA A 26 -19.88 -2.40 -15.38
CA ALA A 26 -18.57 -2.68 -15.94
C ALA A 26 -17.61 -1.49 -15.77
N GLU A 27 -18.10 -0.25 -15.94
CA GLU A 27 -17.32 0.97 -15.73
C GLU A 27 -16.97 1.16 -14.25
N ALA A 28 -17.94 1.01 -13.35
CA ALA A 28 -17.71 1.08 -11.90
C ALA A 28 -16.66 0.04 -11.45
N GLN A 29 -16.72 -1.18 -11.98
CA GLN A 29 -15.74 -2.23 -11.68
C GLN A 29 -14.35 -1.90 -12.23
N ARG A 30 -14.25 -1.32 -13.43
CA ARG A 30 -12.98 -0.87 -14.01
C ARG A 30 -12.34 0.22 -13.15
N VAL A 31 -13.10 1.25 -12.80
CA VAL A 31 -12.63 2.37 -11.95
C VAL A 31 -12.17 1.84 -10.57
N ALA A 32 -12.95 0.94 -9.96
CA ALA A 32 -12.56 0.33 -8.68
C ALA A 32 -11.25 -0.47 -8.80
N THR A 33 -11.07 -1.22 -9.90
CA THR A 33 -9.85 -2.00 -10.16
C THR A 33 -8.63 -1.10 -10.38
N GLU A 34 -8.79 -0.03 -11.15
CA GLU A 34 -7.73 0.97 -11.38
C GLU A 34 -7.30 1.63 -10.07
N ARG A 35 -8.28 2.01 -9.23
CA ARG A 35 -8.04 2.57 -7.89
C ARG A 35 -7.29 1.59 -7.00
N HIS A 36 -7.73 0.34 -6.95
CA HIS A 36 -7.07 -0.72 -6.18
C HIS A 36 -5.62 -0.89 -6.62
N ASN A 37 -5.35 -0.98 -7.92
CA ASN A 37 -4.01 -1.11 -8.45
C ASN A 37 -3.12 0.08 -8.06
N ALA A 38 -3.65 1.31 -8.11
CA ALA A 38 -2.93 2.50 -7.65
C ALA A 38 -2.63 2.47 -6.15
N ASN A 39 -3.55 1.95 -5.33
CA ASN A 39 -3.36 1.80 -3.88
C ASN A 39 -2.33 0.71 -3.55
N VAL A 40 -2.32 -0.40 -4.29
CA VAL A 40 -1.30 -1.44 -4.19
C VAL A 40 0.08 -0.87 -4.53
N ALA A 41 0.21 -0.15 -5.64
CA ALA A 41 1.45 0.48 -6.06
C ALA A 41 1.98 1.49 -5.02
N PHE A 42 1.09 2.27 -4.40
CA PHE A 42 1.44 3.18 -3.31
C PHE A 42 1.95 2.43 -2.07
N ALA A 43 1.28 1.34 -1.67
CA ALA A 43 1.74 0.56 -0.52
C ALA A 43 3.08 -0.14 -0.81
N ASP A 44 3.32 -0.59 -2.03
CA ASP A 44 4.63 -1.10 -2.47
C ASP A 44 5.74 -0.05 -2.39
N SER A 45 5.44 1.20 -2.76
CA SER A 45 6.44 2.28 -2.65
C SER A 45 6.82 2.54 -1.19
N LEU A 46 5.86 2.53 -0.26
CA LEU A 46 6.14 2.69 1.16
C LEU A 46 7.01 1.55 1.72
N VAL A 47 6.79 0.31 1.27
CA VAL A 47 7.63 -0.82 1.67
C VAL A 47 9.04 -0.68 1.09
N SER A 48 9.15 -0.26 -0.18
CA SER A 48 10.43 -0.04 -0.86
C SER A 48 11.25 1.08 -0.21
N ASP A 49 10.58 2.15 0.22
CA ASP A 49 11.19 3.26 0.96
C ASP A 49 11.46 2.93 2.44
N ALA A 50 11.25 1.67 2.85
CA ALA A 50 11.31 1.18 4.22
C ALA A 50 10.39 1.94 5.21
N ARG A 51 9.39 2.68 4.74
CA ARG A 51 8.43 3.44 5.59
C ARG A 51 7.30 2.56 6.12
N LEU A 52 7.10 1.39 5.54
CA LEU A 52 6.08 0.43 5.91
C LEU A 52 6.68 -0.98 5.93
N ALA A 53 6.42 -1.76 6.98
CA ALA A 53 6.79 -3.16 6.99
C ALA A 53 5.94 -3.95 5.97
N PRO A 54 6.46 -4.98 5.29
CA PRO A 54 5.70 -5.76 4.29
C PRO A 54 4.35 -6.30 4.83
N ALA A 55 4.30 -6.67 6.12
CA ALA A 55 3.09 -7.14 6.79
C ALA A 55 1.96 -6.10 6.84
N GLY A 56 2.30 -4.80 6.79
CA GLY A 56 1.33 -3.71 6.81
C GLY A 56 0.72 -3.37 5.44
N LYS A 57 1.28 -3.90 4.34
CA LYS A 57 0.86 -3.56 2.98
C LYS A 57 -0.64 -3.78 2.75
N GLY A 58 -1.14 -4.96 3.12
CA GLY A 58 -2.55 -5.32 2.91
C GLY A 58 -3.52 -4.41 3.66
N LEU A 59 -3.16 -3.98 4.87
CA LEU A 59 -3.98 -3.06 5.65
C LEU A 59 -4.06 -1.68 4.99
N VAL A 60 -2.94 -1.14 4.52
CA VAL A 60 -2.90 0.17 3.86
C VAL A 60 -3.75 0.15 2.58
N VAL A 61 -3.65 -0.91 1.78
CA VAL A 61 -4.48 -1.07 0.57
C VAL A 61 -5.96 -1.10 0.94
N ALA A 62 -6.36 -1.93 1.92
CA ALA A 62 -7.75 -2.04 2.34
C ALA A 62 -8.33 -0.71 2.87
N VAL A 63 -7.54 0.05 3.63
CA VAL A 63 -7.95 1.38 4.11
C VAL A 63 -8.15 2.34 2.94
N LEU A 64 -7.22 2.38 1.99
CA LEU A 64 -7.31 3.27 0.84
C LEU A 64 -8.45 2.91 -0.12
N ASP A 65 -8.76 1.61 -0.26
CA ASP A 65 -9.90 1.15 -1.04
C ASP A 65 -11.21 1.58 -0.39
N ALA A 66 -11.33 1.41 0.93
CA ALA A 66 -12.51 1.83 1.70
C ALA A 66 -12.71 3.35 1.70
N LEU A 67 -11.63 4.14 1.73
CA LEU A 67 -11.71 5.60 1.64
C LEU A 67 -12.06 6.10 0.23
N GLY A 68 -11.77 5.28 -0.79
CA GLY A 68 -12.11 5.59 -2.17
C GLY A 68 -13.52 5.15 -2.59
N ASP A 69 -14.11 4.19 -1.86
CA ASP A 69 -15.46 3.68 -2.12
C ASP A 69 -16.53 4.64 -1.59
N GLY A 70 -17.12 5.45 -2.47
CA GLY A 70 -18.34 6.17 -2.14
C GLY A 70 -18.72 7.27 -3.14
N GLU A 71 -20.02 7.55 -3.24
CA GLU A 71 -20.57 8.75 -3.90
C GLU A 71 -20.22 10.04 -3.12
N SER A 72 -19.83 9.91 -1.84
CA SER A 72 -19.49 11.01 -0.94
C SER A 72 -18.06 10.82 -0.40
N PRO A 73 -17.03 11.41 -1.03
CA PRO A 73 -15.67 11.35 -0.53
C PRO A 73 -15.58 11.99 0.87
N VAL A 74 -14.89 11.33 1.79
CA VAL A 74 -14.69 11.84 3.15
C VAL A 74 -13.63 12.94 3.12
N SER A 75 -13.98 14.13 3.63
CA SER A 75 -13.05 15.24 3.82
C SER A 75 -12.34 15.17 5.17
N PHE A 76 -11.07 15.57 5.20
CA PHE A 76 -10.28 15.82 6.40
C PHE A 76 -9.97 17.31 6.52
N SER A 77 -10.30 17.91 7.66
CA SER A 77 -10.06 19.32 7.93
C SER A 77 -9.19 19.50 9.17
N GLU A 78 -8.06 20.17 9.01
CA GLU A 78 -7.13 20.48 10.10
C GLU A 78 -6.72 21.96 10.00
N ASN A 79 -6.80 22.68 11.12
CA ASN A 79 -6.41 24.11 11.21
C ASN A 79 -7.07 25.02 10.15
N GLY A 80 -8.29 24.71 9.72
CA GLY A 80 -9.03 25.49 8.72
C GLY A 80 -8.70 25.15 7.26
N SER A 81 -7.88 24.13 7.00
CA SER A 81 -7.63 23.61 5.66
C SER A 81 -8.35 22.27 5.47
N GLU A 82 -9.23 22.20 4.46
CA GLU A 82 -9.98 20.98 4.09
C GLU A 82 -9.34 20.32 2.87
N GLN A 83 -9.18 19.00 2.90
CA GLN A 83 -8.69 18.19 1.78
C GLN A 83 -9.33 16.79 1.80
N PRO A 84 -9.29 16.04 0.69
CA PRO A 84 -9.75 14.65 0.70
C PRO A 84 -8.97 13.79 1.72
N LEU A 85 -9.67 13.01 2.54
CA LEU A 85 -9.03 12.19 3.59
C LEU A 85 -8.04 11.17 3.00
N VAL A 86 -8.31 10.65 1.80
CA VAL A 86 -7.39 9.76 1.09
C VAL A 86 -6.05 10.42 0.78
N GLU A 87 -6.06 11.70 0.42
CA GLU A 87 -4.84 12.48 0.14
C GLU A 87 -4.10 12.79 1.43
N ALA A 88 -4.81 13.23 2.47
CA ALA A 88 -4.25 13.48 3.79
C ALA A 88 -3.56 12.22 4.35
N PHE A 89 -4.21 11.06 4.24
CA PHE A 89 -3.67 9.80 4.73
C PHE A 89 -2.42 9.36 3.95
N LYS A 90 -2.43 9.46 2.61
CA LYS A 90 -1.25 9.18 1.77
C LYS A 90 -0.08 10.10 2.14
N ALA A 91 -0.34 11.39 2.30
CA ALA A 91 0.67 12.37 2.71
C ALA A 91 1.24 12.06 4.10
N GLN A 92 0.39 11.63 5.04
CA GLN A 92 0.84 11.26 6.39
C GLN A 92 1.74 10.02 6.37
N MET A 93 1.42 9.00 5.58
CA MET A 93 2.26 7.81 5.43
C MET A 93 3.62 8.14 4.78
N GLN A 94 3.66 9.09 3.85
CA GLN A 94 4.92 9.54 3.24
C GLN A 94 5.83 10.33 4.20
N LYS A 95 5.27 10.94 5.25
CA LYS A 95 6.06 11.63 6.29
C LYS A 95 6.73 10.67 7.28
N ALA A 96 6.34 9.39 7.29
CA ALA A 96 6.93 8.40 8.18
C ALA A 96 8.44 8.27 7.90
N ARG A 97 9.25 8.24 8.96
CA ARG A 97 10.69 7.94 8.84
C ARG A 97 10.87 6.47 8.41
N PRO A 98 11.93 6.15 7.63
CA PRO A 98 12.27 4.76 7.33
C PRO A 98 12.41 3.94 8.62
N LEU A 99 11.80 2.76 8.65
CA LEU A 99 11.84 1.79 9.75
C LEU A 99 13.22 1.16 9.92
N LEU A 100 13.99 1.06 8.84
CA LEU A 100 15.40 0.71 8.85
C LEU A 100 16.19 1.81 8.13
N ASP A 101 17.23 2.30 8.78
CA ASP A 101 18.28 3.08 8.13
C ASP A 101 19.34 2.10 7.62
N PHE A 102 19.37 1.83 6.32
CA PHE A 102 20.38 0.97 5.70
C PHE A 102 21.76 1.65 5.57
N GLY A 103 21.91 2.86 6.11
CA GLY A 103 23.15 3.64 6.08
C GLY A 103 24.26 3.12 7.01
N GLU A 104 23.97 2.22 7.95
CA GLU A 104 24.97 1.68 8.89
C GLU A 104 25.17 0.17 8.72
N VAL A 105 25.80 -0.21 7.61
CA VAL A 105 26.45 -1.52 7.51
C VAL A 105 27.82 -1.36 6.82
N ALA A 106 28.86 -1.55 7.63
CA ALA A 106 30.30 -1.67 7.35
C ALA A 106 31.17 -0.39 7.28
N THR A 107 31.98 -0.19 8.33
CA THR A 107 33.43 -0.35 8.18
C THR A 107 33.93 -1.25 9.30
N GLY A 108 34.54 -2.37 8.93
CA GLY A 108 35.31 -3.15 9.89
C GLY A 108 36.56 -2.36 10.26
N ASP A 109 36.66 -1.96 11.52
CA ASP A 109 37.96 -1.76 12.15
C ASP A 109 38.09 -2.74 13.31
N ARG A 110 38.77 -3.85 13.01
CA ARG A 110 39.35 -4.74 14.01
C ARG A 110 40.66 -4.10 14.47
N THR A 111 40.61 -3.19 15.43
CA THR A 111 41.76 -2.81 16.25
C THR A 111 41.23 -2.04 17.46
N ASP A 112 41.13 -2.64 18.64
CA ASP A 112 42.27 -2.78 19.54
C ASP A 112 42.03 -3.95 20.51
N ARG A 113 42.78 -5.05 20.30
CA ARG A 113 42.95 -6.12 21.30
C ARG A 113 43.98 -5.63 22.31
N THR A 114 43.58 -4.77 23.24
CA THR A 114 44.44 -4.37 24.34
C THR A 114 44.42 -5.47 25.41
N ALA A 115 45.44 -6.33 25.32
CA ALA A 115 46.06 -7.11 26.38
C ALA A 115 45.18 -7.99 27.28
N ILE A 116 45.14 -9.29 26.96
CA ILE A 116 45.29 -10.32 27.99
C ILE A 116 46.53 -11.14 27.61
N PRO A 117 47.62 -11.09 28.40
CA PRO A 117 48.71 -12.04 28.23
C PRO A 117 48.18 -13.40 28.67
N ALA A 118 47.89 -14.28 27.71
CA ALA A 118 47.74 -15.70 27.98
C ALA A 118 49.14 -16.24 28.25
N GLU A 119 49.48 -16.40 29.53
CA GLU A 119 50.62 -17.19 29.96
C GLU A 119 50.45 -18.61 29.39
N PHE A 120 51.30 -18.96 28.43
CA PHE A 120 51.45 -20.33 27.97
C PHE A 120 52.07 -21.12 29.11
N ALA A 121 51.24 -21.86 29.85
CA ALA A 121 51.71 -22.94 30.69
C ALA A 121 52.42 -23.96 29.79
N GLU A 122 53.73 -23.98 29.91
CA GLU A 122 54.64 -24.95 29.31
C GLU A 122 54.29 -26.34 29.84
N ALA A 123 53.40 -27.04 29.13
CA ALA A 123 53.21 -28.47 29.29
C ALA A 123 54.25 -29.16 28.40
N ASP A 124 55.45 -29.33 28.95
CA ASP A 124 56.55 -30.12 28.40
C ASP A 124 56.09 -31.57 28.14
N PRO A 125 56.11 -32.08 26.89
CA PRO A 125 55.85 -33.48 26.62
C PRO A 125 57.09 -34.10 25.95
N VAL A 126 58.15 -34.36 26.72
CA VAL A 126 59.21 -35.26 26.26
C VAL A 126 59.45 -36.37 27.28
N ARG A 127 58.80 -37.51 27.01
CA ARG A 127 59.22 -38.83 27.47
C ARG A 127 60.31 -39.37 26.53
N PRO A 128 61.39 -39.93 27.08
CA PRO A 128 61.88 -41.24 26.66
C PRO A 128 61.62 -42.32 27.73
#